data_AF-A0A3B9VZ90-F1
#
_entry.id   AF-A0A3B9VZ90-F1
#
_cell.length_a   1.000
_cell.length_b   1.000
_cell.length_c   1.000
_cell.angle_alpha   90.00
_cell.angle_beta   90.00
_cell.angle_gamma   90.00
#
_symmetry.space_group_name_H-M   'P 1'
#
loop_
_entity.id
_entity.type
_entity.pdbx_description
1 polymer ?
#
loop_
_entity_poly.entity_id
_entity_poly.type
_entity_poly.pdbx_seq_one_letter_code
_entity_poly.pdbx_strand_id
1 'polypeptide(L)'
;RAMVQAGVPVMAHIGFTPQSEHALGGYRVQGRGDDAQRLIDDAVALAEAGAFAVLMEMVPADTAAAVDAAVSVPTVGIGAGNATTGQVLVWQDMAG
;
A
#
# COMPACT_ATOMS: atom_id res chain seq x y z
N ARG A 1 -3.74 10.40 -12.20
CA ARG A 1 -4.78 11.45 -12.35
C ARG A 1 -5.78 11.17 -13.47
N ALA A 2 -5.37 10.81 -14.70
CA ALA A 2 -6.28 10.62 -15.84
C ALA A 2 -7.48 9.69 -15.57
N MET A 3 -7.27 8.53 -14.93
CA MET A 3 -8.36 7.60 -14.58
C MET A 3 -9.41 8.24 -13.66
N VAL A 4 -8.96 8.90 -12.59
CA VAL A 4 -9.85 9.58 -11.63
C VAL A 4 -10.59 10.74 -12.30
N GLN A 5 -9.92 11.51 -13.15
CA GLN A 5 -10.54 12.58 -13.93
C GLN A 5 -11.57 12.07 -14.93
N ALA A 6 -11.43 10.83 -15.40
CA ALA A 6 -12.42 10.13 -16.22
C ALA A 6 -13.56 9.50 -15.40
N GLY A 7 -13.60 9.70 -14.08
CA GLY A 7 -14.63 9.18 -13.19
C GLY A 7 -14.42 7.73 -12.73
N VAL A 8 -13.25 7.14 -12.98
CA VAL A 8 -12.92 5.79 -12.53
C VAL A 8 -12.37 5.84 -11.10
N PRO A 9 -13.00 5.22 -10.10
CA PRO A 9 -12.44 5.11 -8.75
C PRO A 9 -11.17 4.26 -8.77
N VAL A 10 -10.10 4.76 -8.14
CA VAL A 10 -8.80 4.09 -8.10
C VAL A 10 -8.40 3.82 -6.66
N MET A 11 -8.10 2.57 -6.35
CA MET A 11 -7.35 2.19 -5.15
C MET A 11 -5.88 2.06 -5.56
N ALA A 12 -4.99 2.75 -4.85
CA ALA A 12 -3.56 2.61 -5.03
C ALA A 12 -3.07 1.33 -4.34
N HIS A 13 -2.04 0.68 -4.89
CA HIS A 13 -1.37 -0.45 -4.26
C HIS A 13 0.15 -0.17 -4.26
N ILE A 14 0.73 -0.06 -3.07
CA ILE A 14 2.16 0.18 -2.84
C ILE A 14 2.78 -0.92 -1.95
N GLY A 15 4.10 -0.89 -1.79
CA GLY A 15 4.83 -1.95 -1.10
C GLY A 15 5.20 -3.06 -2.09
N PHE A 16 5.09 -4.32 -1.66
CA PHE A 16 5.29 -5.44 -2.56
C PHE A 16 4.09 -5.55 -3.50
N THR A 17 4.29 -5.20 -4.78
CA THR A 17 3.28 -5.39 -5.82
C THR A 17 3.56 -6.72 -6.52
N PRO A 18 2.74 -7.79 -6.34
CA PRO A 18 3.05 -9.12 -6.85
C PRO A 18 3.30 -9.17 -8.36
N GLN A 19 2.70 -8.27 -9.15
CA GLN A 19 2.94 -8.17 -10.59
C GLN A 19 4.39 -7.81 -10.95
N SER A 20 5.16 -7.31 -9.98
CA SER A 20 6.57 -6.91 -10.13
C SER A 20 7.54 -7.86 -9.42
N GLU A 21 7.10 -9.07 -9.05
CA GLU A 21 7.91 -10.04 -8.28
C GLU A 21 9.33 -10.21 -8.83
N HIS A 22 9.47 -10.41 -10.15
CA HIS A 22 10.78 -10.60 -10.78
C HIS A 22 11.68 -9.36 -10.70
N ALA A 23 11.11 -8.16 -10.80
CA ALA A 23 11.85 -6.91 -10.67
C ALA A 23 12.25 -6.64 -9.21
N LEU A 24 11.41 -7.06 -8.25
CA LEU A 24 11.65 -6.94 -6.82
C LEU A 24 12.58 -8.03 -6.26
N GLY A 25 12.86 -9.07 -7.05
CA GLY A 25 13.72 -10.19 -6.65
C GLY A 25 13.02 -11.20 -5.75
N GLY A 26 11.74 -11.46 -6.00
CA GLY A 26 10.88 -12.36 -5.24
C GLY A 26 10.02 -11.65 -4.19
N TYR A 27 9.36 -12.44 -3.34
CA TYR A 27 8.55 -11.98 -2.20
C TYR A 27 9.43 -11.32 -1.13
N ARG A 28 9.64 -10.01 -1.25
CA ARG A 28 10.49 -9.24 -0.34
C ARG A 28 9.72 -8.11 0.30
N VAL A 29 9.97 -7.92 1.59
CA VAL A 29 9.45 -6.79 2.37
C VAL A 29 9.97 -5.47 1.80
N GLN A 30 9.08 -4.52 1.56
CA GLN A 30 9.40 -3.18 1.03
C GLN A 30 9.33 -2.12 2.15
N GLY A 31 10.04 -1.00 2.03
CA GLY A 31 9.95 0.09 3.01
C GLY A 31 10.78 -0.10 4.28
N ARG A 32 11.93 -0.79 4.17
CA ARG A 32 12.90 -0.92 5.28
C ARG A 32 13.92 0.21 5.25
N GLY A 33 14.27 0.73 6.43
CA GLY A 33 15.29 1.77 6.56
C GLY A 33 14.93 2.99 5.71
N ASP A 34 15.89 3.46 4.91
CA ASP A 34 15.74 4.65 4.08
C ASP A 34 14.62 4.53 3.01
N ASP A 35 14.19 3.31 2.67
CA ASP A 35 13.10 3.07 1.72
C ASP A 35 11.71 3.43 2.30
N ALA A 36 11.59 3.58 3.61
CA ALA A 36 10.34 3.95 4.27
C ALA A 36 9.81 5.29 3.79
N GLN A 37 10.68 6.29 3.64
CA GLN A 37 10.29 7.62 3.20
C GLN A 37 9.74 7.59 1.77
N ARG A 38 10.34 6.80 0.89
CA ARG A 38 9.85 6.63 -0.48
C ARG A 38 8.41 6.12 -0.51
N LEU A 39 8.07 5.13 0.33
CA LEU A 39 6.69 4.63 0.40
C LEU A 39 5.69 5.67 0.92
N ILE A 40 6.10 6.49 1.88
CA ILE A 40 5.27 7.60 2.38
C ILE A 40 5.00 8.58 1.24
N ASP A 41 6.05 8.98 0.51
CA ASP A 41 5.94 9.93 -0.60
C ASP A 41 5.08 9.36 -1.73
N ASP A 42 5.26 8.09 -2.08
CA ASP A 42 4.45 7.38 -3.08
C ASP A 42 2.97 7.36 -2.67
N ALA A 43 2.67 7.04 -1.40
CA ALA A 43 1.31 7.00 -0.87
C ALA A 43 0.62 8.37 -0.93
N VAL A 44 1.32 9.42 -0.49
CA VAL A 44 0.84 10.81 -0.53
C VAL A 44 0.59 11.25 -1.96
N ALA A 45 1.54 11.00 -2.88
CA ALA A 45 1.39 11.37 -4.29
C ALA A 45 0.19 10.67 -4.95
N LEU A 46 -0.06 9.40 -4.62
CA LEU A 46 -1.21 8.64 -5.14
C LEU A 46 -2.53 9.12 -4.56
N ALA A 47 -2.58 9.42 -3.26
CA ALA A 47 -3.75 10.03 -2.62
C ALA A 47 -4.07 11.40 -3.24
N GLU A 48 -3.08 12.28 -3.40
CA GLU A 48 -3.23 13.58 -4.06
C GLU A 48 -3.62 13.46 -5.55
N ALA A 49 -3.23 12.36 -6.20
CA ALA A 49 -3.66 12.07 -7.55
C ALA A 49 -5.13 11.61 -7.65
N GLY A 50 -5.80 11.44 -6.52
CA GLY A 50 -7.22 11.14 -6.39
C GLY A 50 -7.54 9.67 -6.11
N ALA A 51 -6.56 8.86 -5.66
CA ALA A 51 -6.86 7.52 -5.17
C ALA A 51 -7.79 7.61 -3.95
N PHE A 52 -8.83 6.78 -3.90
CA PHE A 52 -9.79 6.82 -2.79
C PHE A 52 -9.31 6.04 -1.56
N ALA A 53 -8.31 5.17 -1.74
CA ALA A 53 -7.69 4.36 -0.69
C ALA A 53 -6.30 3.90 -1.15
N VAL A 54 -5.47 3.50 -0.18
CA VAL A 54 -4.11 2.95 -0.40
C VAL A 54 -4.01 1.57 0.23
N LEU A 55 -3.70 0.55 -0.56
CA LEU A 55 -3.37 -0.79 -0.11
C LEU A 55 -1.84 -0.92 0.05
N MET A 56 -1.41 -1.48 1.18
CA MET A 56 0.00 -1.75 1.49
C MET A 56 0.22 -3.25 1.70
N GLU A 57 1.14 -3.83 0.92
CA GLU A 57 1.47 -5.25 0.97
C GLU A 57 2.94 -5.48 1.35
N MET A 58 3.18 -6.38 2.32
CA MET A 58 4.50 -6.72 2.86
C MET A 58 5.36 -5.50 3.23
N VAL A 59 4.83 -4.64 4.11
CA VAL A 59 5.49 -3.42 4.60
C VAL A 59 5.74 -3.56 6.12
N PRO A 60 6.89 -3.12 6.67
CA PRO A 60 7.09 -3.10 8.12
C PRO A 60 5.99 -2.32 8.83
N ALA A 61 5.55 -2.81 10.00
CA ALA A 61 4.43 -2.21 10.73
C ALA A 61 4.65 -0.72 11.04
N ASP A 62 5.87 -0.32 11.42
CA ASP A 62 6.19 1.08 11.71
C ASP A 62 6.12 1.96 10.46
N THR A 63 6.57 1.44 9.30
CA THR A 63 6.45 2.14 8.01
C THR A 63 4.98 2.26 7.59
N ALA A 64 4.19 1.20 7.74
CA ALA A 64 2.77 1.21 7.43
C ALA A 64 1.99 2.20 8.32
N ALA A 65 2.32 2.28 9.61
CA ALA A 65 1.75 3.28 10.52
C ALA A 65 2.12 4.72 10.12
N ALA A 66 3.36 4.94 9.67
CA ALA A 66 3.79 6.24 9.16
C ALA A 66 3.05 6.63 7.87
N VAL A 67 2.82 5.68 6.95
CA VAL A 67 2.02 5.90 5.75
C VAL A 67 0.57 6.23 6.11
N ASP A 68 -0.06 5.45 6.99
CA ASP A 68 -1.45 5.67 7.43
C ASP A 68 -1.63 7.06 8.05
N ALA A 69 -0.68 7.51 8.87
CA ALA A 69 -0.70 8.85 9.46
C ALA A 69 -0.47 9.99 8.45
N ALA A 70 0.15 9.72 7.30
CA ALA A 70 0.53 10.72 6.31
C ALA A 70 -0.55 10.97 5.24
N VAL A 71 -1.48 10.03 5.03
CA VAL A 71 -2.51 10.14 3.98
C VAL A 71 -3.90 10.40 4.59
N SER A 72 -4.74 11.16 3.88
CA SER A 72 -6.11 11.47 4.34
C SER A 72 -7.15 10.44 3.92
N VAL A 73 -6.74 9.40 3.19
CA VAL A 73 -7.61 8.35 2.64
C VAL A 73 -7.45 7.05 3.44
N PRO A 74 -8.49 6.19 3.51
CA PRO A 74 -8.37 4.91 4.20
C PRO A 74 -7.22 4.06 3.65
N THR A 75 -6.54 3.34 4.55
CA THR A 75 -5.50 2.37 4.17
C THR A 75 -5.96 0.93 4.38
N VAL A 76 -5.46 0.01 3.57
CA VAL A 76 -5.72 -1.44 3.69
C VAL A 76 -4.41 -2.20 3.76
N GLY A 77 -4.24 -3.03 4.79
CA GLY A 77 -3.02 -3.80 5.00
C GLY A 77 -3.15 -5.28 4.64
N ILE A 78 -2.08 -5.85 4.08
CA ILE A 78 -1.82 -7.30 4.04
C ILE A 78 -0.34 -7.53 4.34
N GLY A 79 -0.05 -8.12 5.50
CA GLY A 79 1.33 -8.19 6.00
C GLY A 79 1.93 -6.81 6.27
N ALA A 80 1.11 -5.84 6.69
CA ALA A 80 1.49 -4.45 6.95
C ALA A 80 1.20 -3.99 8.41
N GLY A 81 1.10 -4.93 9.35
CA GLY A 81 0.71 -4.63 10.73
C GLY A 81 -0.77 -4.29 10.88
N ASN A 82 -1.16 -3.79 12.06
CA ASN A 82 -2.55 -3.52 12.45
C ASN A 82 -2.92 -2.04 12.52
N ALA A 83 -2.00 -1.15 12.13
CA ALA A 83 -2.22 0.30 12.18
C ALA A 83 -3.14 0.80 11.05
N THR A 84 -3.28 0.04 9.97
CA THR A 84 -4.09 0.45 8.81
C THR A 84 -5.59 0.51 9.13
N THR A 85 -6.32 1.32 8.37
CA THR A 85 -7.78 1.49 8.55
C THR A 85 -8.55 0.19 8.37
N GLY A 86 -8.09 -0.69 7.46
CA GLY A 86 -8.66 -2.00 7.20
C GLY A 86 -7.61 -3.05 6.87
N GLN A 87 -8.04 -4.30 6.71
CA GLN A 87 -7.18 -5.44 6.43
C GLN A 87 -7.77 -6.26 5.27
N VAL A 88 -6.89 -6.93 4.52
CA VAL A 88 -7.27 -7.87 3.47
C VAL A 88 -6.43 -9.15 3.58
N LEU A 89 -7.05 -10.28 3.27
CA LEU A 89 -6.39 -11.57 3.11
C LEU A 89 -6.96 -12.26 1.88
N VAL A 90 -6.15 -13.12 1.26
CA VAL A 90 -6.65 -14.06 0.27
C VAL A 90 -7.50 -15.10 0.99
N TRP A 91 -8.70 -15.35 0.48
CA TRP A 91 -9.68 -16.22 1.13
C TRP A 91 -9.12 -17.61 1.46
N GLN A 92 -8.39 -18.23 0.52
CA GLN A 92 -7.81 -19.56 0.70
C GLN A 92 -6.71 -19.57 1.76
N ASP A 93 -5.85 -18.54 1.79
CA ASP A 93 -4.81 -18.44 2.82
C ASP A 93 -5.40 -18.27 4.22
N MET A 94 -6.52 -17.54 4.32
CA MET A 94 -7.24 -17.33 5.58
C MET A 94 -8.02 -18.58 6.04
N ALA A 95 -8.68 -19.29 5.10
CA ALA A 95 -9.61 -20.38 5.40
C ALA A 95 -8.97 -21.78 5.43
N GLY A 96 -7.81 -21.97 4.80
CA GLY A 96 -7.20 -23.28 4.54
C GLY A 96 -7.87 -24.04 3.39
#